data_AF-A0A806T699-F1
#
_entry.id   AF-A0A806T699-F1
#
_cell.length_a   1.000
_cell.length_b   1.000
_cell.length_c   1.000
_cell.angle_alpha   90.00
_cell.angle_beta   90.00
_cell.angle_gamma   90.00
#
_symmetry.space_group_name_H-M   'P 1'
#
loop_
_entity.id
_entity.type
_entity.pdbx_description
1 polymer ?
#
loop_
_entity_poly.entity_id
_entity_poly.type
_entity_poly.pdbx_seq_one_letter_code
_entity_poly.pdbx_strand_id
1 'polypeptide(L)'
;MVYFIDRGPKQGLLPFVSRTKNGRRSFTENDLHLMRTIICLKNAGVPVAEIAEFVALRLDGDQTLTTRYQLLKDHEANLKKQLNDLEETLSYLKFKEWYYQTAVEAGTEEIHLVPGSQEVIPNLANQYADHLRDTNQLAELDRFENVRDYRNRD
;
A
#
# COMPACT_ATOMS: atom_id res chain seq x y z
N MET A 1 17.68 -15.70 -5.06
CA MET A 1 17.13 -16.87 -5.79
C MET A 1 15.73 -17.14 -5.25
N VAL A 2 14.69 -16.84 -6.02
CA VAL A 2 13.30 -17.12 -5.62
C VAL A 2 13.00 -18.56 -5.98
N TYR A 3 12.91 -19.44 -4.98
CA TYR A 3 12.61 -20.85 -5.16
C TYR A 3 11.10 -21.02 -5.43
N PHE A 4 10.72 -21.24 -6.69
CA PHE A 4 9.38 -21.72 -7.05
C PHE A 4 9.39 -23.26 -7.00
N ILE A 5 9.30 -23.84 -5.81
CA ILE A 5 9.15 -25.29 -5.67
C ILE A 5 7.70 -25.65 -5.98
N ASP A 6 7.53 -26.33 -7.11
CA ASP A 6 6.30 -26.96 -7.59
C ASP A 6 6.06 -28.24 -6.77
N ARG A 7 5.10 -28.22 -5.82
CA ARG A 7 4.64 -29.43 -5.12
C ARG A 7 3.17 -29.71 -5.45
N GLY A 8 2.98 -30.56 -6.45
CA GLY A 8 1.77 -31.38 -6.63
C GLY A 8 0.76 -30.88 -7.67
N PRO A 9 -0.15 -31.77 -8.15
CA PRO A 9 -1.10 -31.49 -9.22
C PRO A 9 -2.24 -30.62 -8.70
N LYS A 10 -1.96 -29.34 -8.47
CA LYS A 10 -2.94 -28.30 -8.16
C LYS A 10 -2.49 -27.02 -8.85
N GLN A 11 -3.15 -26.72 -9.97
CA GLN A 11 -3.31 -25.41 -10.63
C GLN A 11 -2.35 -24.32 -10.12
N GLY A 12 -1.10 -24.34 -10.59
CA GLY A 12 -0.18 -23.22 -10.38
C GLY A 12 -0.59 -22.02 -11.22
N LEU A 13 -0.19 -20.81 -10.82
CA LEU A 13 -0.48 -19.55 -11.54
C LEU A 13 0.13 -19.47 -12.97
N LEU A 14 0.97 -20.42 -13.35
CA LEU A 14 1.67 -20.45 -14.64
C LEU A 14 1.65 -21.88 -15.24
N PRO A 15 0.47 -22.45 -15.53
CA PRO A 15 0.36 -23.84 -16.00
C PRO A 15 0.85 -24.02 -17.45
N PHE A 16 1.05 -22.92 -18.19
CA PHE A 16 1.36 -22.89 -19.62
C PHE A 16 2.87 -22.75 -19.93
N VAL A 17 3.73 -22.64 -18.91
CA VAL A 17 5.18 -22.45 -19.14
C VAL A 17 5.81 -23.75 -19.66
N SER A 18 6.37 -23.67 -20.85
CA SER A 18 7.04 -24.80 -21.51
C SER A 18 8.27 -25.27 -20.74
N ARG A 19 8.66 -26.54 -20.94
CA ARG A 19 9.88 -27.12 -20.35
C ARG A 19 10.89 -27.48 -21.44
N THR A 20 12.17 -27.22 -21.19
CA THR A 20 13.26 -27.66 -22.07
C THR A 20 13.44 -29.18 -21.98
N LYS A 21 14.20 -29.76 -22.93
CA LYS A 21 14.55 -31.20 -22.92
C LYS A 21 15.20 -31.67 -21.61
N ASN A 22 15.81 -30.74 -20.85
CA ASN A 22 16.44 -31.02 -19.56
C ASN A 22 15.51 -30.73 -18.36
N GLY A 23 14.21 -30.55 -18.59
CA GLY A 23 13.18 -30.35 -17.55
C GLY A 23 13.08 -28.94 -16.96
N ARG A 24 13.89 -27.98 -17.43
CA ARG A 24 13.90 -26.58 -16.92
C ARG A 24 12.76 -25.78 -17.55
N ARG A 25 12.13 -24.87 -16.80
CA ARG A 25 11.13 -23.93 -17.36
C ARG A 25 11.77 -23.03 -18.42
N SER A 26 11.08 -22.87 -19.54
CA SER A 26 11.44 -21.99 -20.66
C SER A 26 10.35 -20.94 -20.78
N PHE A 27 10.71 -19.68 -20.62
CA PHE A 27 9.78 -18.55 -20.64
C PHE A 27 9.93 -17.77 -21.96
N THR A 28 8.80 -17.46 -22.57
CA THR A 28 8.70 -16.49 -23.67
C THR A 28 8.57 -15.08 -23.11
N GLU A 29 8.74 -14.06 -23.96
CA GLU A 29 8.46 -12.67 -23.58
C GLU A 29 7.02 -12.46 -23.10
N ASN A 30 6.06 -13.17 -23.69
CA ASN A 30 4.67 -13.13 -23.24
C ASN A 30 4.50 -13.71 -21.83
N ASP A 31 5.21 -14.79 -21.51
CA ASP A 31 5.20 -15.36 -20.15
C ASP A 31 5.84 -14.40 -19.14
N LEU A 32 6.93 -13.72 -19.53
CA LEU A 32 7.55 -12.69 -18.69
C LEU A 32 6.60 -11.52 -18.44
N HIS A 33 5.84 -11.09 -19.45
CA HIS A 33 4.83 -10.03 -19.30
C HIS A 33 3.74 -10.43 -18.31
N LEU A 34 3.17 -11.63 -18.44
CA LEU A 34 2.15 -12.13 -17.51
C LEU A 34 2.72 -12.30 -16.10
N MET A 35 3.97 -12.75 -15.95
CA MET A 35 4.63 -12.79 -14.64
C MET A 35 4.78 -11.42 -14.00
N ARG A 36 5.09 -10.36 -14.78
CA ARG A 36 5.13 -8.99 -14.25
C ARG A 36 3.75 -8.58 -13.72
N THR A 37 2.68 -8.86 -14.45
CA THR A 37 1.30 -8.59 -13.97
C THR A 37 1.01 -9.32 -12.65
N ILE A 38 1.33 -10.61 -12.56
CA ILE A 38 1.12 -11.42 -11.34
C ILE A 38 1.89 -10.84 -10.15
N ILE A 39 3.16 -10.45 -10.36
CA ILE A 39 3.98 -9.85 -9.29
C ILE A 39 3.40 -8.51 -8.85
N CYS A 40 2.98 -7.65 -9.78
CA CYS A 40 2.39 -6.36 -9.45
C CYS A 40 1.09 -6.51 -8.66
N LEU A 41 0.17 -7.39 -9.10
CA LEU A 41 -1.08 -7.65 -8.38
C LEU A 41 -0.81 -8.19 -6.96
N LYS A 42 0.14 -9.13 -6.83
CA LYS A 42 0.54 -9.65 -5.52
C LYS A 42 1.10 -8.56 -4.61
N ASN A 43 1.95 -7.68 -5.14
CA ASN A 43 2.53 -6.58 -4.37
C ASN A 43 1.47 -5.54 -3.96
N ALA A 44 0.42 -5.37 -4.77
CA ALA A 44 -0.75 -4.55 -4.43
C ALA A 44 -1.71 -5.23 -3.44
N GLY A 45 -1.34 -6.38 -2.86
CA GLY A 45 -2.13 -7.09 -1.86
C GLY A 45 -3.29 -7.90 -2.44
N VAL A 46 -3.38 -8.07 -3.77
CA VAL A 46 -4.45 -8.86 -4.40
C VAL A 46 -4.33 -10.33 -3.97
N PRO A 47 -5.40 -10.96 -3.48
CA PRO A 47 -5.38 -12.36 -3.08
C PRO A 47 -4.96 -13.30 -4.22
N VAL A 48 -4.19 -14.33 -3.88
CA VAL A 48 -3.69 -15.32 -4.86
C VAL A 48 -4.83 -15.99 -5.64
N ALA A 49 -6.00 -16.15 -5.03
CA ALA A 49 -7.19 -16.69 -5.70
C ALA A 49 -7.67 -15.79 -6.85
N GLU A 50 -7.73 -14.48 -6.64
CA GLU A 50 -8.15 -13.50 -7.65
C GLU A 50 -7.11 -13.34 -8.77
N ILE A 51 -5.82 -13.44 -8.42
CA ILE A 51 -4.74 -13.51 -9.41
C ILE A 51 -4.89 -14.77 -10.28
N ALA A 52 -5.26 -15.92 -9.70
CA ALA A 52 -5.49 -17.14 -10.45
C ALA A 52 -6.70 -17.03 -11.39
N GLU A 53 -7.77 -16.36 -10.96
CA GLU A 53 -8.92 -16.04 -11.81
C GLU A 53 -8.51 -15.16 -12.99
N PHE A 54 -7.74 -14.09 -12.76
CA PHE A 54 -7.22 -13.25 -13.85
C PHE A 54 -6.40 -14.06 -14.87
N VAL A 55 -5.56 -14.99 -14.41
CA VAL A 55 -4.80 -15.89 -15.29
C VAL A 55 -5.73 -16.81 -16.09
N ALA A 56 -6.74 -17.40 -15.46
CA ALA A 56 -7.72 -18.24 -16.16
C ALA A 56 -8.48 -17.45 -17.24
N LEU A 57 -8.97 -16.25 -16.91
CA LEU A 57 -9.62 -15.36 -17.87
C LEU A 57 -8.68 -15.00 -19.03
N ARG A 58 -7.38 -14.79 -18.76
CA ARG A 58 -6.39 -14.51 -19.81
C ARG A 58 -6.23 -15.70 -20.76
N LEU A 59 -6.27 -16.94 -20.25
CA LEU A 59 -6.16 -18.15 -21.07
C LEU A 59 -7.40 -18.38 -21.92
N ASP A 60 -8.58 -17.98 -21.45
CA ASP A 60 -9.83 -18.08 -22.22
C ASP A 60 -9.79 -17.21 -23.48
N GLY A 61 -9.08 -16.08 -23.48
CA GLY A 61 -8.88 -15.24 -24.66
C GLY A 61 -9.80 -14.03 -24.72
N ASP A 62 -10.11 -13.55 -25.92
CA ASP A 62 -10.67 -12.21 -26.13
C ASP A 62 -12.11 -12.02 -25.60
N GLN A 63 -12.87 -13.09 -25.45
CA GLN A 63 -14.22 -13.06 -24.86
C GLN A 63 -14.23 -12.58 -23.40
N THR A 64 -13.08 -12.60 -22.72
CA THR A 64 -12.97 -12.15 -21.32
C THR A 64 -12.35 -10.75 -21.18
N LEU A 65 -12.12 -10.01 -22.28
CA LEU A 65 -11.44 -8.71 -22.24
C LEU A 65 -12.13 -7.73 -21.27
N THR A 66 -13.47 -7.62 -21.35
CA THR A 66 -14.26 -6.75 -20.47
C THR A 66 -14.12 -7.14 -19.01
N THR A 67 -14.19 -8.45 -18.70
CA THR A 67 -14.06 -8.96 -17.33
C THR A 67 -12.67 -8.69 -16.76
N ARG A 68 -11.61 -8.94 -17.55
CA ARG A 68 -10.21 -8.66 -17.15
C ARG A 68 -9.98 -7.17 -16.91
N TYR A 69 -10.55 -6.31 -17.75
CA TYR A 69 -10.46 -4.87 -17.59
C TYR A 69 -11.14 -4.41 -16.30
N GLN A 70 -12.36 -4.88 -16.02
CA GLN A 70 -13.10 -4.50 -14.82
C GLN A 70 -12.37 -4.95 -13.54
N LEU A 71 -11.88 -6.19 -13.51
CA LEU A 71 -11.09 -6.71 -12.38
C LEU A 71 -9.88 -5.82 -12.09
N LEU A 72 -9.12 -5.41 -13.11
CA LEU A 72 -7.97 -4.53 -12.93
C LEU A 72 -8.38 -3.13 -12.43
N LYS A 73 -9.49 -2.59 -12.94
CA LYS A 73 -10.03 -1.29 -12.52
C LYS A 73 -10.47 -1.29 -11.06
N ASP A 74 -11.10 -2.36 -10.60
CA ASP A 74 -11.55 -2.51 -9.21
C ASP A 74 -10.34 -2.62 -8.27
N HIS A 75 -9.31 -3.38 -8.65
CA HIS A 75 -8.05 -3.42 -7.89
C HIS A 75 -7.31 -2.09 -7.89
N GLU A 76 -7.31 -1.34 -9.00
CA GLU A 76 -6.72 0.01 -9.04
C GLU A 76 -7.43 0.96 -8.05
N ALA A 77 -8.76 0.92 -7.99
CA ALA A 77 -9.54 1.72 -7.06
C ALA A 77 -9.23 1.37 -5.60
N ASN A 78 -9.14 0.06 -5.29
CA ASN A 78 -8.77 -0.42 -3.96
C ASN A 78 -7.36 -0.01 -3.57
N LEU A 79 -6.39 -0.09 -4.50
CA LEU A 79 -5.02 0.34 -4.26
C LEU A 79 -4.94 1.85 -4.01
N LYS A 80 -5.71 2.65 -4.76
CA LYS A 80 -5.80 4.10 -4.52
C LYS A 80 -6.35 4.42 -3.12
N LYS A 81 -7.36 3.70 -2.66
CA LYS A 81 -7.87 3.84 -1.28
C LYS A 81 -6.79 3.51 -0.25
N GLN A 82 -6.08 2.39 -0.43
CA GLN A 82 -4.97 2.00 0.47
C GLN A 82 -3.83 3.03 0.47
N LEU A 83 -3.49 3.61 -0.68
CA LEU A 83 -2.48 4.67 -0.76
C LEU A 83 -2.90 5.90 0.05
N ASN A 84 -4.15 6.34 -0.08
CA ASN A 84 -4.66 7.45 0.71
C ASN A 84 -4.62 7.16 2.23
N ASP A 85 -5.03 5.95 2.64
CA ASP A 85 -4.94 5.51 4.04
C ASP A 85 -3.49 5.50 4.57
N LEU A 86 -2.54 5.06 3.75
CA LEU A 86 -1.12 5.05 4.09
C LEU A 86 -0.52 6.46 4.14
N GLU A 87 -0.93 7.36 3.24
CA GLU A 87 -0.51 8.77 3.24
C GLU A 87 -1.00 9.49 4.50
N GLU A 88 -2.25 9.28 4.90
CA GLU A 88 -2.79 9.80 6.16
C GLU A 88 -2.05 9.25 7.38
N THR A 89 -1.79 7.93 7.39
CA THR A 89 -1.00 7.29 8.46
C THR A 89 0.41 7.88 8.54
N LEU A 90 1.05 8.10 7.39
CA LEU A 90 2.36 8.73 7.31
C LEU A 90 2.35 10.15 7.87
N SER A 91 1.33 10.95 7.54
CA SER A 91 1.18 12.30 8.09
C SER A 91 1.01 12.29 9.61
N TYR A 92 0.28 11.33 10.18
CA TYR A 92 0.21 11.16 11.63
C TYR A 92 1.56 10.79 12.25
N LEU A 93 2.31 9.90 11.60
CA LEU A 93 3.66 9.51 12.07
C LEU A 93 4.62 10.70 12.07
N LYS A 94 4.58 11.56 11.05
CA LYS A 94 5.38 12.80 11.00
C LYS A 94 5.02 13.77 12.11
N PHE A 95 3.73 13.89 12.45
CA PHE A 95 3.30 14.65 13.62
C PHE A 95 3.90 14.10 14.91
N LYS A 96 3.90 12.77 15.08
CA LYS A 96 4.52 12.12 16.25
C LYS A 96 6.04 12.25 16.27
N GLU A 97 6.69 12.20 15.11
CA GLU A 97 8.12 12.48 14.99
C GLU A 97 8.44 13.91 15.44
N TRP A 98 7.70 14.91 14.98
CA TRP A 98 7.82 16.31 15.42
C TRP A 98 7.58 16.47 16.93
N TYR A 99 6.54 15.82 17.47
CA TYR A 99 6.25 15.83 18.90
C TYR A 99 7.45 15.34 19.72
N TYR A 100 8.03 14.19 19.36
CA TYR A 100 9.14 13.63 20.11
C TYR A 100 10.44 14.37 19.86
N GLN A 101 10.66 14.89 18.65
CA GLN A 101 11.80 15.75 18.36
C GLN A 101 11.82 16.97 19.29
N THR A 102 10.71 17.69 19.39
CA THR A 102 10.61 18.88 20.25
C THR A 102 10.70 18.54 21.75
N ALA A 103 10.17 17.40 22.18
CA ALA A 103 10.33 16.92 23.56
C ALA A 103 11.79 16.55 23.88
N VAL A 104 12.50 15.92 22.95
CA VAL A 104 13.94 15.61 23.07
C VAL A 104 14.75 16.90 23.16
N GLU A 105 14.46 17.90 22.33
CA GLU A 105 15.12 19.21 22.36
C GLU A 105 14.86 19.96 23.68
N ALA A 106 13.66 19.83 24.25
CA ALA A 106 13.32 20.40 25.56
C ALA A 106 13.82 19.56 26.75
N GLY A 107 14.25 18.32 26.52
CA GLY A 107 14.63 17.36 27.55
C GLY A 107 13.46 16.82 28.40
N THR A 108 12.22 17.07 28.00
CA THR A 108 11.01 16.65 28.72
C THR A 108 9.79 16.61 27.79
N GLU A 109 8.85 15.70 28.06
CA GLU A 109 7.54 15.67 27.38
C GLU A 109 6.54 16.68 28.00
N GLU A 110 6.85 17.26 29.15
CA GLU A 110 5.95 18.21 29.86
C GLU A 110 5.52 19.39 28.99
N ILE A 111 6.31 19.78 27.98
CA ILE A 111 5.97 20.84 27.02
C ILE A 111 4.69 20.55 26.21
N HIS A 112 4.33 19.28 26.07
CA HIS A 112 3.17 18.83 25.30
C HIS A 112 2.05 18.25 26.16
N LEU A 113 2.23 18.21 27.48
CA LEU A 113 1.28 17.65 28.42
C LEU A 113 0.54 18.75 29.18
N VAL A 114 -0.69 18.46 29.60
CA VAL A 114 -1.42 19.30 30.53
C VAL A 114 -0.66 19.30 31.87
N PRO A 115 -0.39 20.47 32.48
CA PRO A 115 0.39 20.53 33.71
C PRO A 115 -0.14 19.62 34.81
N GLY A 116 0.73 18.75 35.34
CA GLY A 116 0.38 17.80 36.40
C GLY A 116 -0.42 16.58 35.94
N SER A 117 -0.53 16.31 34.63
CA SER A 117 -1.18 15.12 34.09
C SER A 117 -0.36 14.45 32.98
N GLN A 118 -0.82 13.29 32.52
CA GLN A 118 -0.28 12.57 31.34
C GLN A 118 -1.11 12.82 30.07
N GLU A 119 -2.04 13.77 30.13
CA GLU A 119 -2.90 14.11 29.00
C GLU A 119 -2.20 15.09 28.07
N VAL A 120 -2.30 14.86 26.77
CA VAL A 120 -1.75 15.77 25.75
C VAL A 120 -2.55 17.06 25.71
N ILE A 121 -1.87 18.20 25.56
CA ILE A 121 -2.54 19.51 25.46
C ILE A 121 -3.55 19.54 24.29
N PRO A 122 -4.77 20.11 24.48
CA PRO A 122 -5.83 20.06 23.47
C PRO A 122 -5.47 20.71 22.12
N ASN A 123 -4.53 21.64 22.11
CA ASN A 123 -4.12 22.41 20.93
C ASN A 123 -2.82 21.89 20.28
N LEU A 124 -2.26 20.76 20.70
CA LEU A 124 -0.98 20.26 20.19
C LEU A 124 -0.96 20.16 18.65
N ALA A 125 -2.04 19.64 18.07
CA ALA A 125 -2.10 19.50 16.62
C ALA A 125 -2.22 20.85 15.89
N ASN A 126 -2.66 21.93 16.56
CA ASN A 126 -2.61 23.28 15.99
C ASN A 126 -1.17 23.78 15.98
N GLN A 127 -0.40 23.52 17.04
CA GLN A 127 1.03 23.86 17.08
C GLN A 127 1.81 23.19 15.96
N TYR A 128 1.50 21.92 15.66
CA TYR A 128 2.11 21.25 14.51
C TYR A 128 1.67 21.86 13.17
N ALA A 129 0.39 22.20 13.01
CA ALA A 129 -0.09 22.89 11.80
C ALA A 129 0.62 24.24 11.60
N ASP A 130 0.83 25.01 12.68
CA ASP A 130 1.58 26.27 12.63
C ASP A 130 3.04 26.03 12.27
N HIS A 131 3.70 25.01 12.84
CA HIS A 131 5.04 24.58 12.44
C HIS A 131 5.14 24.25 10.94
N LEU A 132 4.14 23.54 10.38
CA LEU A 132 4.10 23.24 8.95
C LEU A 132 3.93 24.50 8.09
N ARG A 133 3.15 25.49 8.55
CA ARG A 133 3.01 26.79 7.88
C ARG A 133 4.32 27.57 7.92
N ASP A 134 4.94 27.66 9.09
CA ASP A 134 6.18 28.41 9.31
C ASP A 134 7.36 27.82 8.52
N THR A 135 7.36 26.50 8.31
CA THR A 135 8.37 25.79 7.51
C THR A 135 7.98 25.63 6.03
N ASN A 136 6.88 26.24 5.59
CA ASN A 136 6.37 26.20 4.22
C ASN A 136 6.09 24.78 3.68
N GLN A 137 5.66 23.86 4.55
CA GLN A 137 5.29 22.48 4.22
C GLN A 137 3.78 22.36 3.90
N LEU A 138 3.29 23.17 2.97
CA LEU A 138 1.85 23.33 2.69
C LEU A 138 1.17 22.03 2.23
N ALA A 139 1.86 21.18 1.46
CA ALA A 139 1.30 19.90 1.03
C ALA A 139 1.12 18.90 2.19
N GLU A 140 1.99 19.00 3.20
CA GLU A 140 1.87 18.18 4.40
C GLU A 140 0.78 18.71 5.33
N LEU A 141 0.63 20.04 5.40
CA LEU A 141 -0.46 20.67 6.14
C LEU A 141 -1.82 20.19 5.64
N ASP A 142 -2.04 20.22 4.32
CA ASP A 142 -3.29 19.75 3.69
C ASP A 142 -3.58 18.28 4.04
N ARG A 143 -2.58 17.40 3.91
CA ARG A 143 -2.73 15.99 4.31
C ARG A 143 -3.02 15.81 5.80
N PHE A 144 -2.30 16.52 6.67
CA PHE A 144 -2.48 16.41 8.11
C PHE A 144 -3.84 16.94 8.57
N GLU A 145 -4.38 17.98 7.93
CA GLU A 145 -5.73 18.46 8.22
C GLU A 145 -6.79 17.37 7.98
N ASN A 146 -6.64 16.55 6.94
CA ASN A 146 -7.51 15.40 6.69
C ASN A 146 -7.40 14.30 7.77
N VAL A 147 -6.20 14.05 8.31
CA VAL A 147 -5.96 13.07 9.39
C VAL A 147 -6.72 13.42 10.68
N ARG A 148 -6.91 14.71 10.95
CA ARG A 148 -7.53 15.18 12.20
C ARG A 148 -9.02 14.79 12.32
N ASP A 149 -9.66 14.41 11.22
CA ASP A 149 -11.06 13.95 11.20
C ASP A 149 -11.23 12.42 11.09
N TYR A 150 -10.48 11.66 11.90
CA TYR A 150 -10.59 10.18 11.94
C TYR A 150 -11.93 9.66 12.51
N ARG A 151 -12.80 10.54 13.01
CA ARG A 151 -14.10 10.18 13.63
C ARG A 151 -15.21 9.92 12.60
N ASN A 152 -15.01 10.32 11.35
CA ASN A 152 -16.01 10.25 10.27
C ASN A 152 -15.59 9.29 9.14
N ARG A 153 -14.89 8.20 9.47
CA ARG A 153 -14.58 7.16 8.48
C ARG A 153 -15.76 6.18 8.34
N ASP A 154 -16.44 6.25 7.20
CA ASP A 154 -17.43 5.26 6.72
C ASP A 154 -16.77 3.91 6.33
#